data_AF-A0A1Z8MSS1-F1
#
_entry.id   AF-A0A1Z8MSS1-F1
#
_cell.length_a   1.000
_cell.length_b   1.000
_cell.length_c   1.000
_cell.angle_alpha   90.00
_cell.angle_beta   90.00
_cell.angle_gamma   90.00
#
_symmetry.space_group_name_H-M   'P 1'
#
loop_
_entity.id
_entity.type
_entity.pdbx_description
1 polymer ?
#
loop_
_entity_poly.entity_id
_entity_poly.type
_entity_poly.pdbx_seq_one_letter_code
_entity_poly.pdbx_strand_id
1 'polypeptide(L)'
;MSAQLSMSSEVSQPIKPAYVRLFCVYWATVVALAAISTVEAQPLDRQIGELSAIDRQFMAEQRSRIESLANRLGRRLSGMPERDLDTLQEILDRRWIDPEDQLTQQAMGVVFGDLLAKELGFNWVVYRDRAGRNRALRYRQDDIFIFPMTMLSRRISAGAALDVTALYDTQVVKQRKRIPGGKWLLD
;
A
#
# COMPACT_ATOMS: atom_id res chain seq x y z
N MET A 1 -8.91 24.34 94.10
CA MET A 1 -7.96 24.63 93.00
C MET A 1 -7.57 23.31 92.37
N SER A 2 -7.44 23.31 91.04
CA SER A 2 -7.06 22.18 90.17
C SER A 2 -8.19 21.24 89.76
N ALA A 3 -8.62 21.47 88.52
CA ALA A 3 -9.53 20.65 87.74
C ALA A 3 -8.81 19.40 87.22
N GLN A 4 -9.53 18.27 87.19
CA GLN A 4 -9.07 17.07 86.49
C GLN A 4 -10.29 16.32 85.96
N LEU A 5 -10.76 16.73 84.78
CA LEU A 5 -11.66 15.94 83.94
C LEU A 5 -10.78 15.01 83.11
N SER A 6 -10.66 13.76 83.55
CA SER A 6 -10.31 12.64 82.69
C SER A 6 -11.62 11.99 82.28
N MET A 7 -11.88 11.89 80.98
CA MET A 7 -12.35 10.68 80.30
C MET A 7 -12.70 11.01 78.85
N SER A 8 -11.87 10.49 77.94
CA SER A 8 -12.24 9.82 76.68
C SER A 8 -13.32 10.48 75.81
N SER A 9 -12.91 11.28 74.83
CA SER A 9 -13.69 11.45 73.60
C SER A 9 -13.27 10.42 72.56
N GLU A 10 -14.06 9.35 72.43
CA GLU A 10 -14.18 8.64 71.16
C GLU A 10 -14.71 9.63 70.12
N VAL A 11 -13.84 10.03 69.20
CA VAL A 11 -14.23 10.76 67.99
C VAL A 11 -14.76 9.74 66.98
N SER A 12 -16.03 9.35 67.13
CA SER A 12 -16.77 8.69 66.06
C SER A 12 -17.26 9.78 65.10
N GLN A 13 -16.51 10.04 64.02
CA GLN A 13 -17.03 10.87 62.93
C GLN A 13 -18.01 10.04 62.08
N PRO A 14 -19.27 10.45 61.93
CA PRO A 14 -20.18 9.80 61.00
C PRO A 14 -19.71 10.07 59.57
N ILE A 15 -19.26 9.03 58.88
CA ILE A 15 -18.99 9.06 57.45
C ILE A 15 -20.32 9.40 56.75
N LYS A 16 -20.44 10.65 56.28
CA LYS A 16 -21.65 11.14 55.61
C LYS A 16 -21.89 10.32 54.33
N PRO A 17 -23.04 9.65 54.17
CA PRO A 17 -23.31 8.74 53.04
C PRO A 17 -23.42 9.44 51.67
N ALA A 18 -23.40 10.78 51.65
CA ALA A 18 -23.44 11.58 50.44
C ALA A 18 -22.15 11.45 49.58
N TYR A 19 -20.98 11.27 50.21
CA TYR A 19 -19.71 11.16 49.48
C TYR A 19 -19.54 9.82 48.76
N VAL A 20 -20.10 8.73 49.29
CA VAL A 20 -20.07 7.40 48.66
C VAL A 20 -20.94 7.37 47.39
N ARG A 21 -22.10 8.04 47.41
CA ARG A 21 -23.00 8.12 46.25
C ARG A 21 -22.43 8.97 45.12
N LEU A 22 -21.74 10.07 45.44
CA LEU A 22 -21.12 10.93 44.42
C LEU A 22 -19.94 10.23 43.72
N PHE A 23 -19.16 9.42 44.45
CA PHE A 23 -18.03 8.68 43.91
C PHE A 23 -18.47 7.51 43.00
N CYS A 24 -19.57 6.81 43.34
CA CYS A 24 -20.11 5.73 42.52
C CYS A 24 -20.73 6.23 41.20
N VAL A 25 -21.39 7.39 41.18
CA VAL A 25 -21.94 7.97 39.95
C VAL A 25 -20.81 8.46 39.03
N TYR A 26 -19.75 9.04 39.59
CA TYR A 26 -18.59 9.50 38.81
C TYR A 26 -17.78 8.35 38.20
N TRP A 27 -17.59 7.24 38.92
CA TRP A 27 -16.96 6.04 38.34
C TRP A 27 -17.87 5.31 37.34
N ALA A 28 -19.18 5.32 37.53
CA ALA A 28 -20.12 4.74 36.57
C ALA A 28 -20.17 5.53 35.24
N THR A 29 -20.00 6.86 35.26
CA THR A 29 -19.96 7.67 34.04
C THR A 29 -18.62 7.57 33.29
N VAL A 30 -17.49 7.38 34.00
CA VAL A 30 -16.17 7.14 33.35
C VAL A 30 -16.12 5.77 32.65
N VAL A 31 -16.75 4.74 33.23
CA VAL A 31 -16.81 3.40 32.60
C VAL A 31 -17.74 3.39 31.38
N ALA A 32 -18.84 4.13 31.41
CA ALA A 32 -19.78 4.21 30.28
C ALA A 32 -19.19 4.91 29.03
N LEU A 33 -18.25 5.86 29.21
CA LEU A 33 -17.60 6.56 28.10
C LEU A 33 -16.44 5.76 27.47
N ALA A 34 -15.86 4.80 28.20
CA ALA A 34 -14.79 3.94 27.69
C ALA A 34 -15.30 2.77 26.82
N ALA A 35 -16.60 2.47 26.85
CA ALA A 35 -17.19 1.34 26.14
C ALA A 35 -17.49 1.59 24.65
N ILE A 36 -17.32 2.82 24.13
CA ILE A 36 -17.82 3.19 22.79
C ILE A 36 -16.75 3.09 21.68
N SER A 37 -15.49 2.78 22.00
CA SER A 37 -14.40 2.87 21.01
C SER A 37 -13.69 1.54 20.70
N THR A 38 -14.39 0.42 20.69
CA THR A 38 -13.94 -0.72 19.87
C THR A 38 -14.67 -0.67 18.54
N VAL A 39 -14.24 0.24 17.65
CA VAL A 39 -14.46 0.03 16.22
C VAL A 39 -13.64 -1.21 15.87
N GLU A 40 -14.28 -2.37 15.89
CA GLU A 40 -13.71 -3.55 15.25
C GLU A 40 -13.44 -3.15 13.81
N ALA A 41 -12.16 -2.99 13.47
CA ALA A 41 -11.75 -2.79 12.11
C ALA A 41 -12.24 -4.02 11.34
N GLN A 42 -13.33 -3.83 10.58
CA GLN A 42 -13.83 -4.88 9.70
C GLN A 42 -12.64 -5.37 8.90
N PRO A 43 -12.39 -6.69 8.86
CA PRO A 43 -11.29 -7.21 8.07
C PRO A 43 -11.53 -6.69 6.65
N LEU A 44 -10.61 -5.83 6.17
CA LEU A 44 -10.60 -5.41 4.79
C LEU A 44 -10.32 -6.67 3.97
N ASP A 45 -11.39 -7.38 3.64
CA ASP A 45 -11.34 -8.48 2.70
C ASP A 45 -10.74 -7.93 1.41
N ARG A 46 -9.90 -8.74 0.79
CA ARG A 46 -9.27 -8.40 -0.48
C ARG A 46 -10.38 -8.06 -1.48
N GLN A 47 -10.38 -6.83 -2.00
CA GLN A 47 -11.32 -6.40 -3.04
C GLN A 47 -10.58 -6.19 -4.35
N ILE A 48 -11.09 -6.81 -5.40
CA ILE A 48 -10.58 -6.64 -6.77
C ILE A 48 -11.69 -5.99 -7.58
N GLY A 49 -11.37 -4.86 -8.20
CA GLY A 49 -12.29 -4.12 -9.06
C GLY A 49 -11.62 -3.71 -10.36
N GLU A 50 -12.43 -3.27 -11.32
CA GLU A 50 -11.92 -2.69 -12.55
C GLU A 50 -11.28 -1.32 -12.32
N LEU A 51 -10.46 -0.87 -13.28
CA LEU A 51 -9.98 0.50 -13.27
C LEU A 51 -11.16 1.46 -13.42
N SER A 52 -11.27 2.44 -12.52
CA SER A 52 -12.19 3.55 -12.70
C SER A 52 -11.69 4.52 -13.78
N ALA A 53 -12.51 5.50 -14.18
CA ALA A 53 -12.07 6.57 -15.08
C ALA A 53 -10.87 7.35 -14.50
N ILE A 54 -10.89 7.63 -13.19
CA ILE A 54 -9.80 8.31 -12.48
C ILE A 54 -8.53 7.46 -12.52
N ASP A 55 -8.63 6.14 -12.39
CA ASP A 55 -7.46 5.27 -12.50
C ASP A 55 -6.88 5.26 -13.90
N ARG A 56 -7.71 5.18 -14.93
CA ARG A 56 -7.25 5.23 -16.32
C ARG A 56 -6.53 6.54 -16.61
N GLN A 57 -7.09 7.66 -16.14
CA GLN A 57 -6.48 8.98 -16.28
C GLN A 57 -5.12 9.04 -15.56
N PHE A 58 -5.06 8.63 -14.29
CA PHE A 58 -3.80 8.55 -13.55
C PHE A 58 -2.75 7.70 -14.31
N MET A 59 -3.15 6.53 -14.79
CA MET A 59 -2.26 5.62 -15.52
C MET A 59 -1.77 6.24 -16.84
N ALA A 60 -2.61 7.01 -17.53
CA ALA A 60 -2.21 7.74 -18.74
C ALA A 60 -1.19 8.85 -18.42
N GLU A 61 -1.37 9.58 -17.32
CA GLU A 61 -0.41 10.58 -16.85
C GLU A 61 0.94 9.96 -16.48
N GLN A 62 0.93 8.77 -15.86
CA GLN A 62 2.16 8.02 -15.59
C GLN A 62 2.90 7.66 -16.89
N ARG A 63 2.19 7.18 -17.92
CA ARG A 63 2.81 6.89 -19.23
C ARG A 63 3.41 8.13 -19.87
N SER A 64 2.67 9.25 -19.87
CA SER A 64 3.13 10.54 -20.41
C SER A 64 4.40 11.04 -19.73
N ARG A 65 4.53 10.82 -18.42
CA ARG A 65 5.71 11.17 -17.64
C ARG A 65 6.96 10.43 -18.12
N ILE A 66 6.86 9.13 -18.35
CA ILE A 66 7.98 8.33 -18.87
C ILE A 66 8.22 8.60 -20.35
N GLU A 67 7.17 8.82 -21.15
CA GLU A 67 7.30 9.24 -22.56
C GLU A 67 8.11 10.56 -22.66
N SER A 68 7.89 11.50 -21.75
CA SER A 68 8.66 12.75 -21.71
C SER A 68 10.15 12.51 -21.42
N LEU A 69 10.49 11.53 -20.57
CA LEU A 69 11.87 11.12 -20.33
C LEU A 69 12.46 10.38 -21.54
N ALA A 70 11.70 9.48 -22.17
CA ALA A 70 12.10 8.80 -23.39
C ALA A 70 12.40 9.81 -24.52
N ASN A 71 11.55 10.83 -24.68
CA ASN A 71 11.74 11.89 -25.67
C ASN A 71 13.04 12.68 -25.45
N ARG A 72 13.45 12.89 -24.19
CA ARG A 72 14.75 13.51 -23.87
C ARG A 72 15.95 12.64 -24.29
N LEU A 73 15.77 11.34 -24.45
CA LEU A 73 16.75 10.42 -25.04
C LEU A 73 16.70 10.39 -26.58
N GLY A 74 15.79 11.14 -27.21
CA GLY A 74 15.50 11.01 -28.65
C GLY A 74 14.77 9.71 -29.00
N ARG A 75 14.08 9.10 -28.03
CA ARG A 75 13.33 7.84 -28.17
C ARG A 75 11.84 8.09 -27.94
N ARG A 76 11.00 7.12 -28.29
CA ARG A 76 9.56 7.08 -27.99
C ARG A 76 9.20 5.70 -27.47
N LEU A 77 8.25 5.61 -26.55
CA LEU A 77 7.75 4.32 -26.09
C LEU A 77 6.94 3.66 -27.22
N SER A 78 7.33 2.44 -27.56
CA SER A 78 6.78 1.68 -28.69
C SER A 78 5.79 0.60 -28.27
N GLY A 79 5.74 0.29 -26.98
CA GLY A 79 5.03 -0.88 -26.44
C GLY A 79 5.70 -2.21 -26.80
N MET A 80 6.98 -2.20 -27.21
CA MET A 80 7.76 -3.40 -27.52
C MET A 80 8.84 -3.60 -26.44
N PRO A 81 8.87 -4.76 -25.75
CA PRO A 81 9.83 -5.01 -24.68
C PRO A 81 11.28 -4.76 -25.06
N GLU A 82 11.70 -5.17 -26.26
CA GLU A 82 13.09 -5.09 -26.72
C GLU A 82 13.63 -3.65 -26.74
N ARG A 83 12.75 -2.67 -26.99
CA ARG A 83 13.12 -1.25 -27.09
C ARG A 83 12.79 -0.48 -25.82
N ASP A 84 11.64 -0.77 -25.24
CA ASP A 84 11.12 0.02 -24.13
C ASP A 84 11.84 -0.35 -22.83
N LEU A 85 12.27 -1.61 -22.62
CA LEU A 85 13.08 -1.99 -21.46
C LEU A 85 14.45 -1.30 -21.46
N ASP A 86 15.13 -1.25 -22.62
CA ASP A 86 16.38 -0.50 -22.79
C ASP A 86 16.18 1.00 -22.52
N THR A 87 15.05 1.56 -22.94
CA THR A 87 14.70 2.95 -22.65
C THR A 87 14.48 3.19 -21.17
N LEU A 88 13.80 2.29 -20.47
CA LEU A 88 13.63 2.38 -19.01
C LEU A 88 14.97 2.25 -18.28
N GLN A 89 15.86 1.35 -18.73
CA GLN A 89 17.19 1.19 -18.15
C GLN A 89 18.02 2.48 -18.31
N GLU A 90 18.07 3.05 -19.51
CA GLU A 90 18.82 4.28 -19.80
C GLU A 90 18.34 5.47 -18.94
N ILE A 91 17.02 5.56 -18.68
CA ILE A 91 16.47 6.59 -17.78
C ILE A 91 17.03 6.44 -16.35
N LEU A 92 17.15 5.21 -15.85
CA LEU A 92 17.70 4.92 -14.53
C LEU A 92 19.21 5.16 -14.48
N ASP A 93 19.94 4.73 -15.49
CA ASP A 93 21.40 4.84 -15.56
C ASP A 93 21.86 6.30 -15.59
N ARG A 94 21.07 7.16 -16.25
CA ARG A 94 21.29 8.62 -16.26
C ARG A 94 20.87 9.32 -14.96
N ARG A 95 20.30 8.59 -13.99
CA ARG A 95 19.82 9.10 -12.70
C ARG A 95 18.86 10.29 -12.87
N TRP A 96 17.97 10.21 -13.85
CA TRP A 96 16.98 11.26 -14.11
C TRP A 96 15.77 11.22 -13.18
N ILE A 97 15.70 10.21 -12.32
CA ILE A 97 14.62 10.02 -11.34
C ILE A 97 15.21 10.22 -9.96
N ASP A 98 14.69 11.20 -9.23
CA ASP A 98 15.05 11.44 -7.84
C ASP A 98 14.62 10.25 -6.95
N PRO A 99 15.46 9.76 -6.01
CA PRO A 99 15.08 8.73 -5.04
C PRO A 99 13.83 9.05 -4.21
N GLU A 100 13.47 10.33 -4.06
CA GLU A 100 12.27 10.78 -3.35
C GLU A 100 11.08 11.06 -4.29
N ASP A 101 11.27 11.03 -5.62
CA ASP A 101 10.19 11.19 -6.61
C ASP A 101 9.43 9.88 -6.79
N GLN A 102 8.61 9.55 -5.78
CA GLN A 102 7.77 8.36 -5.78
C GLN A 102 6.84 8.29 -7.00
N LEU A 103 6.38 9.44 -7.52
CA LEU A 103 5.45 9.48 -8.63
C LEU A 103 6.14 9.02 -9.92
N THR A 104 7.32 9.55 -10.24
CA THR A 104 8.07 9.11 -11.43
C THR A 104 8.55 7.66 -11.29
N GLN A 105 8.91 7.23 -10.08
CA GLN A 105 9.25 5.82 -9.81
C GLN A 105 8.07 4.87 -10.07
N GLN A 106 6.87 5.24 -9.61
CA GLN A 106 5.66 4.49 -9.91
C GLN A 106 5.32 4.53 -11.40
N ALA A 107 5.60 5.65 -12.08
CA ALA A 107 5.40 5.78 -13.51
C ALA A 107 6.27 4.80 -14.32
N MET A 108 7.52 4.58 -13.91
CA MET A 108 8.37 3.53 -14.49
C MET A 108 7.71 2.15 -14.36
N GLY A 109 7.15 1.86 -13.18
CA GLY A 109 6.42 0.63 -12.95
C GLY A 109 5.15 0.50 -13.78
N VAL A 110 4.49 1.59 -14.17
CA VAL A 110 3.34 1.57 -15.09
C VAL A 110 3.77 1.10 -16.48
N VAL A 111 4.80 1.71 -17.07
CA VAL A 111 5.27 1.34 -18.41
C VAL A 111 5.82 -0.09 -18.42
N PHE A 112 6.61 -0.46 -17.40
CA PHE A 112 7.07 -1.83 -17.21
C PHE A 112 5.89 -2.83 -17.09
N GLY A 113 4.85 -2.44 -16.37
CA GLY A 113 3.63 -3.23 -16.23
C GLY A 113 2.86 -3.41 -17.55
N ASP A 114 2.83 -2.39 -18.41
CA ASP A 114 2.19 -2.51 -19.74
C ASP A 114 2.88 -3.54 -20.62
N LEU A 115 4.21 -3.59 -20.57
CA LEU A 115 5.01 -4.60 -21.28
C LEU A 115 4.71 -6.01 -20.77
N LEU A 116 4.60 -6.18 -19.44
CA LEU A 116 4.23 -7.47 -18.84
C LEU A 116 2.78 -7.86 -19.17
N ALA A 117 1.87 -6.89 -19.15
CA ALA A 117 0.46 -7.10 -19.45
C ALA A 117 0.27 -7.63 -20.86
N LYS A 118 0.96 -7.00 -21.83
CA LYS A 118 0.96 -7.40 -23.24
C LYS A 118 1.55 -8.80 -23.44
N GLU A 119 2.69 -9.08 -22.82
CA GLU A 119 3.41 -10.35 -22.97
C GLU A 119 2.68 -11.54 -22.34
N LEU A 120 2.10 -11.34 -21.14
CA LEU A 120 1.50 -12.42 -20.37
C LEU A 120 -0.03 -12.51 -20.49
N GLY A 121 -0.66 -11.58 -21.21
CA GLY A 121 -2.12 -11.49 -21.32
C GLY A 121 -2.80 -11.11 -19.99
N PHE A 122 -2.16 -10.27 -19.18
CA PHE A 122 -2.73 -9.78 -17.92
C PHE A 122 -3.50 -8.47 -18.15
N ASN A 123 -4.46 -8.18 -17.26
CA ASN A 123 -5.22 -6.95 -17.29
C ASN A 123 -4.98 -6.13 -16.02
N TRP A 124 -4.97 -4.80 -16.16
CA TRP A 124 -4.91 -3.90 -15.02
C TRP A 124 -6.21 -3.93 -14.21
N VAL A 125 -6.09 -4.05 -12.90
CA VAL A 125 -7.19 -4.04 -11.92
C VAL A 125 -6.85 -3.12 -10.74
N VAL A 126 -7.88 -2.65 -10.05
CA VAL A 126 -7.73 -2.05 -8.72
C VAL A 126 -7.76 -3.18 -7.70
N TYR A 127 -6.69 -3.29 -6.92
CA TYR A 127 -6.55 -4.25 -5.85
C TYR A 127 -6.55 -3.49 -4.51
N ARG A 128 -7.43 -3.85 -3.57
CA ARG A 128 -7.46 -3.30 -2.22
C ARG A 128 -7.22 -4.40 -1.20
N ASP A 129 -6.32 -4.12 -0.27
CA ASP A 129 -6.08 -4.94 0.92
C ASP A 129 -5.82 -4.06 2.14
N ARG A 130 -5.28 -4.66 3.21
CA ARG A 130 -4.92 -3.94 4.44
C ARG A 130 -3.80 -2.91 4.27
N ALA A 131 -2.92 -3.09 3.27
CA ALA A 131 -1.89 -2.11 2.94
C ALA A 131 -2.45 -0.94 2.12
N GLY A 132 -3.66 -1.08 1.59
CA GLY A 132 -4.42 -0.03 0.95
C GLY A 132 -4.79 -0.37 -0.49
N ARG A 133 -5.02 0.68 -1.28
CA ARG A 133 -5.47 0.59 -2.67
C ARG A 133 -4.29 0.68 -3.61
N ASN A 134 -4.11 -0.34 -4.45
CA ASN A 134 -3.06 -0.41 -5.45
C ASN A 134 -3.63 -0.76 -6.84
N ARG A 135 -2.85 -0.53 -7.89
CA ARG A 135 -3.14 -1.00 -9.25
C ARG A 135 -2.22 -2.18 -9.53
N ALA A 136 -2.82 -3.29 -9.95
CA ALA A 136 -2.14 -4.55 -10.15
C ALA A 136 -2.47 -5.11 -11.53
N LEU A 137 -1.60 -5.97 -12.03
CA LEU A 137 -1.92 -6.83 -13.16
C LEU A 137 -2.55 -8.11 -12.61
N ARG A 138 -3.65 -8.56 -13.21
CA ARG A 138 -4.31 -9.84 -12.90
C ARG A 138 -4.41 -10.69 -14.15
N TYR A 139 -4.11 -11.98 -14.02
CA TYR A 139 -4.41 -12.95 -15.06
C TYR A 139 -5.89 -13.35 -14.99
N ARG A 140 -6.69 -12.93 -15.97
CA ARG A 140 -8.13 -13.26 -16.07
C ARG A 140 -8.86 -13.10 -14.72
N GLN A 141 -9.46 -14.19 -14.23
CA GLN A 141 -10.15 -14.28 -12.94
C GLN A 141 -9.35 -15.07 -11.90
N ASP A 142 -8.11 -15.46 -12.22
CA ASP A 142 -7.26 -16.21 -11.31
C ASP A 142 -6.63 -15.28 -10.26
N ASP A 143 -6.23 -15.86 -9.13
CA ASP A 143 -5.54 -15.19 -8.02
C ASP A 143 -4.03 -15.04 -8.30
N ILE A 144 -3.71 -14.61 -9.52
CA ILE A 144 -2.34 -14.39 -10.01
C ILE A 144 -2.16 -12.90 -10.28
N PHE A 145 -1.42 -12.26 -9.38
CA PHE A 145 -1.18 -10.82 -9.43
C PHE A 145 0.30 -10.48 -9.60
N ILE A 146 0.53 -9.36 -10.30
CA ILE A 146 1.81 -8.65 -10.33
C ILE A 146 1.53 -7.22 -9.88
N PHE A 147 2.45 -6.62 -9.11
CA PHE A 147 2.36 -5.23 -8.68
C PHE A 147 3.53 -4.41 -9.23
N PRO A 148 3.54 -4.09 -10.54
CA PRO A 148 4.67 -3.45 -11.21
C PRO A 148 5.07 -2.11 -10.59
N MET A 149 4.09 -1.26 -10.28
CA MET A 149 4.30 0.06 -9.67
C MET A 149 5.14 -0.03 -8.39
N THR A 150 4.70 -0.86 -7.44
CA THR A 150 5.38 -0.99 -6.15
C THR A 150 6.68 -1.79 -6.24
N MET A 151 6.76 -2.78 -7.13
CA MET A 151 7.97 -3.57 -7.31
C MET A 151 9.12 -2.72 -7.83
N LEU A 152 8.86 -1.86 -8.81
CA LEU A 152 9.88 -0.97 -9.36
C LEU A 152 10.17 0.18 -8.40
N SER A 153 9.14 0.84 -7.86
CA SER A 153 9.37 1.99 -7.00
C SER A 153 10.22 1.65 -5.80
N ARG A 154 9.94 0.55 -5.09
CA ARG A 154 10.71 0.12 -3.92
C ARG A 154 12.19 -0.14 -4.24
N ARG A 155 12.50 -0.66 -5.43
CA ARG A 155 13.89 -0.91 -5.85
C ARG A 155 14.63 0.39 -6.14
N ILE A 156 13.96 1.32 -6.83
CA ILE A 156 14.52 2.63 -7.15
C ILE A 156 14.72 3.46 -5.89
N SER A 157 13.72 3.58 -5.00
CA SER A 157 13.86 4.34 -3.75
C SER A 157 14.94 3.76 -2.83
N ALA A 158 15.14 2.43 -2.84
CA ALA A 158 16.19 1.78 -2.06
C ALA A 158 17.60 1.94 -2.66
N GLY A 159 17.73 2.58 -3.84
CA GLY A 159 19.01 2.68 -4.55
C GLY A 159 19.59 1.31 -4.95
N ALA A 160 18.74 0.29 -5.07
CA ALA A 160 19.19 -1.05 -5.43
C ALA A 160 19.65 -1.08 -6.89
N ALA A 161 20.73 -1.80 -7.18
CA ALA A 161 21.11 -2.10 -8.56
C ALA A 161 19.93 -2.81 -9.25
N LEU A 162 19.38 -2.17 -10.27
CA LEU A 162 18.20 -2.61 -11.00
C LEU A 162 18.57 -2.80 -12.47
N ASP A 163 18.60 -4.06 -12.88
CA ASP A 163 18.54 -4.46 -14.29
C ASP A 163 17.07 -4.67 -14.66
N VAL A 164 16.53 -3.76 -15.47
CA VAL A 164 15.12 -3.74 -15.86
C VAL A 164 14.78 -4.94 -16.75
N THR A 165 15.69 -5.34 -17.64
CA THR A 165 15.49 -6.46 -18.57
C THR A 165 15.51 -7.79 -17.80
N ALA A 166 16.52 -8.01 -16.96
CA ALA A 166 16.59 -9.21 -16.14
C ALA A 166 15.39 -9.33 -15.19
N LEU A 167 14.90 -8.21 -14.64
CA LEU A 167 13.69 -8.21 -13.84
C LEU A 167 12.45 -8.59 -14.66
N TYR A 168 12.33 -8.07 -15.89
CA TYR A 168 11.26 -8.40 -16.82
C TYR A 168 11.23 -9.90 -17.12
N ASP A 169 12.36 -10.46 -17.58
CA ASP A 169 12.49 -11.87 -17.94
C ASP A 169 12.17 -12.78 -16.75
N THR A 170 12.68 -12.41 -15.57
CA THR A 170 12.37 -13.12 -14.33
C THR A 170 10.88 -13.13 -14.04
N GLN A 171 10.18 -12.01 -14.22
CA GLN A 171 8.73 -11.97 -14.05
C GLN A 171 8.02 -12.82 -15.09
N VAL A 172 8.40 -12.75 -16.37
CA VAL A 172 7.80 -13.55 -17.44
C VAL A 172 7.92 -15.04 -17.13
N VAL A 173 9.12 -15.53 -16.86
CA VAL A 173 9.36 -16.95 -16.52
C VAL A 173 8.59 -17.36 -15.26
N LYS A 174 8.61 -16.51 -14.22
CA LYS A 174 7.91 -16.78 -12.96
C LYS A 174 6.40 -16.88 -13.17
N GLN A 175 5.81 -15.97 -13.93
CA GLN A 175 4.36 -15.97 -14.11
C GLN A 175 3.89 -17.06 -15.09
N ARG A 176 4.63 -17.36 -16.17
CA ARG A 176 4.28 -18.46 -17.09
C ARG A 176 4.13 -19.80 -16.37
N LYS A 177 4.92 -20.06 -15.32
CA LYS A 177 4.79 -21.25 -14.47
C LYS A 177 3.51 -21.30 -13.63
N ARG A 178 2.90 -20.14 -13.36
CA ARG A 178 1.68 -19.99 -12.54
C ARG A 178 0.42 -19.94 -13.38
N ILE A 179 0.53 -19.47 -14.63
CA ILE A 179 -0.60 -19.39 -15.56
C ILE A 179 -1.09 -20.81 -15.90
N PRO A 180 -2.39 -21.10 -15.75
CA PRO A 180 -2.96 -22.36 -16.21
C PRO A 180 -2.67 -22.60 -17.70
N GLY A 181 -2.09 -23.76 -18.03
CA GLY A 181 -1.67 -24.10 -19.40
C GLY A 181 -0.34 -23.48 -19.85
N GLY A 182 0.31 -22.63 -19.04
CA GLY A 182 1.57 -21.96 -19.40
C GLY A 182 2.80 -22.88 -19.45
N LYS A 183 2.72 -24.09 -18.90
CA LYS A 183 3.81 -25.09 -19.00
C LYS A 183 4.12 -25.50 -20.44
N TRP A 184 3.14 -25.50 -21.34
CA TRP A 184 3.31 -25.89 -22.74
C TRP A 184 3.89 -24.78 -23.64
N LEU A 185 4.12 -23.58 -23.09
CA LEU A 185 4.68 -22.41 -23.80
C LEU A 185 6.18 -22.21 -23.50
N LEU A 186 6.81 -23.18 -22.83
CA LEU A 186 8.23 -23.15 -22.43
C LEU A 186 9.07 -24.19 -23.17
N ASP A 187 8.46 -24.93 -24.12
CA ASP A 187 9.08 -25.93 -24.98
C ASP A 187 9.34 -25.36 -26.38
#